data_AF-A0A6P0YA82-F1
#
_entry.id   AF-A0A6P0YA82-F1
#
_cell.length_a   1.000
_cell.length_b   1.000
_cell.length_c   1.000
_cell.angle_alpha   90.00
_cell.angle_beta   90.00
_cell.angle_gamma   90.00
#
_symmetry.space_group_name_H-M   'P 1'
#
loop_
_entity.id
_entity.type
_entity.pdbx_description
1 polymer ?
#
loop_
_entity_poly.entity_id
_entity_poly.type
_entity_poly.pdbx_seq_one_letter_code
_entity_poly.pdbx_strand_id
1 'polypeptide(L)' 'MLTTIPEINPTILLYAPYNYSYKALAELLGVSPHAIKAWVSKRRPPASPVCKLAALLKQQLDRQAA' A
#
# COMPACT_ATOMS: atom_id res chain seq x y z
N MET A 1 22.97 -1.35 13.12
CA MET A 1 21.55 -1.32 13.56
C MET A 1 20.70 -1.82 12.41
N LEU A 2 19.84 -2.83 12.62
CA LEU A 2 18.91 -3.30 11.59
C LEU A 2 17.83 -2.21 11.39
N THR A 3 17.73 -1.65 10.19
CA THR A 3 16.69 -0.69 9.84
C THR A 3 15.36 -1.43 9.75
N THR A 4 14.46 -1.17 10.69
CA THR A 4 13.09 -1.68 10.65
C THR A 4 12.33 -0.90 9.58
N ILE A 5 12.01 -1.58 8.46
CA ILE A 5 11.14 -1.00 7.44
C ILE A 5 9.74 -0.87 8.06
N PRO A 6 9.13 0.32 8.08
CA PRO A 6 7.78 0.50 8.61
C PRO A 6 6.77 -0.33 7.82
N GLU A 7 5.73 -0.79 8.50
CA GLU A 7 4.60 -1.48 7.87
C GLU A 7 3.37 -0.59 7.90
N ILE A 8 2.73 -0.41 6.75
CA ILE A 8 1.45 0.30 6.66
C ILE A 8 0.40 -0.57 5.98
N ASN A 9 -0.87 -0.29 6.27
CA ASN A 9 -1.96 -0.91 5.51
C ASN A 9 -2.00 -0.30 4.09
N PRO A 10 -1.86 -1.09 3.02
CA PRO A 10 -1.85 -0.57 1.65
C PRO A 10 -3.14 0.15 1.25
N THR A 11 -4.26 -0.13 1.92
CA THR A 11 -5.54 0.54 1.61
C THR A 11 -5.49 2.05 1.86
N ILE A 12 -4.54 2.56 2.64
CA ILE A 12 -4.38 4.00 2.86
C ILE A 12 -4.09 4.76 1.55
N LEU A 13 -3.43 4.11 0.59
CA LEU A 13 -3.08 4.70 -0.70
C LEU A 13 -4.31 4.89 -1.62
N LEU A 14 -5.45 4.28 -1.28
CA LEU A 14 -6.71 4.49 -2.01
C LEU A 14 -7.39 5.82 -1.67
N TYR A 15 -7.03 6.43 -0.55
CA TYR A 15 -7.65 7.66 -0.05
C TYR A 15 -6.76 8.87 -0.27
N ALA A 16 -7.31 10.07 -0.06
CA ALA A 16 -6.56 11.30 -0.13
C ALA A 16 -5.37 11.29 0.86
N PRO A 17 -4.19 11.82 0.48
CA PRO A 17 -3.92 12.60 -0.73
C PRO A 17 -3.57 11.77 -1.99
N TYR A 18 -3.38 10.46 -1.87
CA TYR A 18 -2.80 9.63 -2.95
C TYR A 18 -3.82 9.20 -4.02
N ASN A 19 -5.07 8.95 -3.62
CA ASN A 19 -6.21 8.69 -4.52
C ASN A 19 -5.95 7.63 -5.62
N TYR A 20 -5.21 6.56 -5.31
CA TYR A 20 -4.96 5.50 -6.29
C TYR A 20 -6.25 4.73 -6.61
N SER A 21 -6.39 4.33 -7.89
CA SER A 21 -7.39 3.34 -8.26
C SER A 21 -6.99 1.95 -7.76
N TYR A 22 -7.98 1.07 -7.53
CA TYR A 22 -7.74 -0.34 -7.18
C TYR A 22 -6.79 -1.04 -8.16
N LYS A 23 -6.91 -0.74 -9.45
CA LYS A 23 -6.07 -1.35 -10.49
C LYS A 23 -4.63 -0.85 -10.42
N ALA A 24 -4.43 0.46 -10.33
CA ALA A 24 -3.11 1.05 -10.24
C ALA A 24 -2.37 0.62 -8.96
N LEU A 25 -3.08 0.59 -7.83
CA LEU A 25 -2.50 0.11 -6.57
C LEU A 25 -2.12 -1.37 -6.64
N ALA A 26 -2.94 -2.20 -7.32
CA ALA A 26 -2.64 -3.62 -7.51
C ALA A 26 -1.37 -3.83 -8.33
N GLU A 27 -1.23 -3.09 -9.43
CA GLU A 27 -0.05 -3.12 -10.28
C GLU A 27 1.21 -2.69 -9.53
N LEU A 28 1.15 -1.59 -8.77
CA LEU A 28 2.26 -1.09 -7.97
C LEU A 28 2.72 -2.06 -6.87
N LEU A 29 1.77 -2.76 -6.23
CA LEU A 29 2.06 -3.70 -5.15
C LEU A 29 2.34 -5.12 -5.65
N GLY A 30 2.19 -5.39 -6.95
CA GLY A 30 2.35 -6.72 -7.53
C GLY A 30 1.29 -7.72 -7.07
N VAL A 31 0.07 -7.26 -6.80
CA VAL A 31 -1.05 -8.10 -6.32
C VAL A 31 -2.26 -8.02 -7.25
N SER A 32 -3.23 -8.92 -7.07
CA SER A 32 -4.48 -8.83 -7.82
C SER A 32 -5.39 -7.71 -7.29
N PRO A 33 -6.19 -7.04 -8.13
CA PRO A 33 -7.19 -6.07 -7.67
C PRO A 33 -8.21 -6.67 -6.69
N HIS A 34 -8.46 -7.98 -6.79
CA HIS A 34 -9.29 -8.72 -5.85
C HIS A 34 -8.70 -8.77 -4.44
N ALA A 35 -7.37 -8.88 -4.32
CA ALA A 35 -6.70 -8.83 -3.02
C ALA A 35 -6.95 -7.50 -2.31
N ILE A 36 -6.84 -6.38 -3.04
CA ILE A 36 -7.11 -5.05 -2.51
C ILE A 36 -8.57 -4.91 -2.06
N LYS A 37 -9.53 -5.37 -2.87
CA LYS A 37 -10.95 -5.39 -2.48
C LYS A 37 -11.16 -6.20 -1.20
N ALA A 38 -10.52 -7.36 -1.07
CA ALA A 38 -10.61 -8.19 0.13
C ALA A 38 -10.03 -7.49 1.38
N TRP A 39 -8.97 -6.70 1.23
CA TRP A 39 -8.38 -5.90 2.32
C TRP A 39 -9.33 -4.79 2.76
N VAL A 40 -9.92 -4.06 1.81
CA VAL A 40 -10.90 -2.99 2.10
C VAL A 40 -12.13 -3.58 2.81
N SER A 41 -12.62 -4.74 2.36
CA SER A 41 -13.73 -5.44 3.01
C SER A 41 -13.34 -6.18 4.30
N LYS A 42 -12.11 -6.03 4.80
CA LYS A 42 -11.58 -6.70 6.01
C LYS A 42 -11.69 -8.23 6.00
N ARG A 43 -11.82 -8.86 4.83
CA ARG A 43 -11.94 -10.33 4.69
C ARG A 43 -10.60 -11.04 4.88
N ARG A 44 -9.49 -10.38 4.53
CA ARG A 44 -8.14 -10.90 4.64
C ARG A 44 -7.16 -9.75 4.95
N PRO A 45 -6.16 -9.94 5.83
CA PRO A 45 -5.11 -8.95 6.01
C PRO A 45 -4.07 -9.00 4.87
N PRO A 46 -3.45 -7.86 4.52
CA PRO A 46 -2.27 -7.83 3.64
C PRO A 46 -1.09 -8.56 4.29
N ALA A 47 -0.21 -9.13 3.46
CA ALA A 47 1.02 -9.78 3.94
C ALA A 47 2.09 -8.73 4.30
N SER A 48 2.92 -9.01 5.31
CA SER A 48 3.98 -8.09 5.79
C SER A 48 4.87 -7.52 4.66
N PRO A 49 5.34 -8.29 3.66
CA PRO A 49 6.12 -7.74 2.55
C PRO A 49 5.37 -6.65 1.76
N VAL A 50 4.06 -6.82 1.57
CA VAL A 50 3.20 -5.85 0.87
C VAL A 50 3.01 -4.60 1.72
N CYS A 51 2.86 -4.76 3.05
CA CYS A 51 2.78 -3.63 3.97
C CYS A 51 4.06 -2.79 3.99
N LYS A 52 5.23 -3.45 3.94
CA LYS A 52 6.55 -2.79 3.84
C LYS A 52 6.69 -2.05 2.52
N LEU A 53 6.30 -2.68 1.41
CA LEU A 53 6.36 -2.06 0.09
C LEU A 53 5.43 -0.85 -0.02
N ALA A 54 4.21 -0.96 0.52
CA ALA A 54 3.30 0.17 0.61
C ALA A 54 3.90 1.34 1.42
N ALA A 55 4.64 1.04 2.50
CA ALA A 55 5.28 2.05 3.32
C ALA A 55 6.38 2.80 2.56
N LEU A 56 7.19 2.06 1.79
CA LEU A 56 8.22 2.65 0.92
C LEU A 56 7.58 3.53 -0.17
N LEU A 57 6.50 3.06 -0.82
CA LEU A 57 5.77 3.85 -1.81
C LEU A 57 5.24 5.15 -1.20
N LYS A 58 4.62 5.07 -0.02
CA LYS A 58 4.12 6.25 0.69
C LYS A 58 5.24 7.26 0.95
N GLN A 59 6.38 6.81 1.47
CA GLN A 59 7.53 7.67 1.74
C GLN A 59 8.07 8.34 0.46
N GLN A 60 8.10 7.62 -0.65
CA GLN A 60 8.53 8.16 -1.93
C GLN A 60 7.56 9.24 -2.43
N LEU A 61 6.26 9.00 -2.34
CA LEU A 61 5.22 9.96 -2.74
C LEU A 61 5.24 11.21 -1.86
N ASP A 62 5.38 11.03 -0.55
CA ASP A 62 5.50 12.14 0.40
C ASP A 62 6.73 13.00 0.11
N ARG A 63 7.85 12.38 -0.32
CA ARG A 63 9.06 13.10 -0.73
C ARG A 63 8.90 13.85 -2.06
N GLN A 64 8.04 13.39 -2.96
CA GLN A 64 7.76 14.06 -4.24
C GLN A 64 6.76 15.22 -4.12
N ALA A 65 5.93 15.21 -3.07
CA ALA A 65 4.94 16.25 -2.80
C ALA A 65 5.48 17.42 -1.96
N ALA A 66 6.70 17.31 -1.43
CA ALA A 66 7.41 18.33 -0.65
C ALA A 66 8.39 19.11 -1.51
#